data_AF-A0AAN0JN26-F1
#
_entry.id   AF-A0AAN0JN26-F1
#
_cell.length_a   1.000
_cell.length_b   1.000
_cell.length_c   1.000
_cell.angle_alpha   90.00
_cell.angle_beta   90.00
_cell.angle_gamma   90.00
#
_symmetry.space_group_name_H-M   'P 1'
#
loop_
_entity.id
_entity.type
_entity.pdbx_description
1 polymer ?
#
loop_
_entity_poly.entity_id
_entity_poly.type
_entity_poly.pdbx_seq_one_letter_code
_entity_poly.pdbx_strand_id
1 'polypeptide(L)'
;MKPVKFHQKEIDNFGDKNYSLPPSCLISIYSSLNAVPTLHYSVPIEGVADPVTLYIHRSQRTAHPIASAAPSGSGSDEIKSVPTKRREGGFDIKAAKQKIKQVMNENHSDFAYILESSLKEIANKLFEAKIITQQVQRSPTYDAIASSFLAIMNLLDSKSDLEKHCVKYLEALSSVGGPIEFAANLLRDKWTAALEGALEFEQSLKRVRANVKSQPLIS
;
A
#
# COMPACT_ATOMS: atom_id res chain seq x y z
N MET A 1 -28.22 13.81 4.50
CA MET A 1 -27.42 13.37 5.66
C MET A 1 -28.08 13.94 6.92
N LYS A 2 -28.31 13.16 7.98
CA LYS A 2 -28.86 13.72 9.22
C LYS A 2 -27.71 14.38 10.02
N PRO A 3 -27.91 15.55 10.64
CA PRO A 3 -26.89 16.15 11.49
C PRO A 3 -26.55 15.20 12.64
N VAL A 4 -25.26 14.91 12.80
CA VAL A 4 -24.75 14.16 13.95
C VAL A 4 -24.45 15.17 15.05
N LYS A 5 -24.97 14.92 16.25
CA LYS A 5 -24.75 15.77 17.42
C LYS A 5 -23.75 15.07 18.34
N PHE A 6 -22.71 15.79 18.73
CA PHE A 6 -21.79 15.38 19.77
C PHE A 6 -22.17 16.09 21.06
N HIS A 7 -22.39 15.33 22.14
CA HIS A 7 -22.66 15.93 23.43
C HIS A 7 -21.36 16.34 24.11
N GLN A 8 -21.37 17.44 24.87
CA GLN A 8 -20.17 17.95 25.57
C GLN A 8 -19.49 16.86 26.42
N LYS A 9 -20.29 16.04 27.14
CA LYS A 9 -19.79 14.88 27.89
C LYS A 9 -18.99 13.89 27.05
N GLU A 10 -19.27 13.76 25.76
CA GLU A 10 -18.59 12.83 24.85
C GLU A 10 -17.28 13.43 24.35
N ILE A 11 -17.23 14.76 24.23
CA ILE A 11 -16.03 15.53 23.91
C ILE A 11 -15.07 15.52 25.12
N ASP A 12 -15.59 15.79 26.33
CA ASP A 12 -14.80 15.89 27.56
C ASP A 12 -14.14 14.55 27.95
N ASN A 13 -14.83 13.44 27.66
CA ASN A 13 -14.34 12.09 27.96
C ASN A 13 -13.59 11.45 26.78
N PHE A 14 -13.33 12.19 25.69
CA PHE A 14 -12.59 11.69 24.54
C PHE A 14 -11.16 11.31 24.96
N GLY A 15 -10.83 10.01 24.86
CA GLY A 15 -9.52 9.48 25.28
C GLY A 15 -9.44 9.04 26.74
N ASP A 16 -10.54 9.10 27.50
CA ASP A 16 -10.64 8.45 28.82
C ASP A 16 -10.58 6.92 28.66
N LYS A 17 -9.82 6.26 29.54
CA LYS A 17 -9.67 4.80 29.61
C LYS A 17 -11.00 4.07 29.83
N ASN A 18 -11.98 4.74 30.41
CA ASN A 18 -13.31 4.20 30.68
C ASN A 18 -14.36 4.56 29.60
N TYR A 19 -13.98 5.38 28.61
CA TYR A 19 -14.89 5.81 27.54
C TYR A 19 -14.65 4.96 26.29
N SER A 20 -15.38 3.85 26.21
CA SER A 20 -15.28 2.90 25.11
C SER A 20 -15.95 3.45 23.85
N LEU A 21 -15.09 3.95 22.94
CA LEU A 21 -15.35 4.37 21.56
C LEU A 21 -16.07 5.72 21.43
N PRO A 22 -15.41 6.73 20.83
CA PRO A 22 -16.05 8.00 20.56
C PRO A 22 -17.19 7.86 19.53
N PRO A 23 -18.19 8.76 19.56
CA PRO A 23 -19.25 8.77 18.56
C PRO A 23 -18.63 8.89 17.15
N SER A 24 -19.07 8.04 16.23
CA SER A 24 -18.59 8.03 14.84
C SER A 24 -19.75 7.98 13.86
N CYS A 25 -19.54 8.52 12.66
CA CYS A 25 -20.53 8.52 11.59
C CYS A 25 -19.90 7.98 10.31
N LEU A 26 -20.53 6.94 9.74
CA LEU A 26 -20.14 6.39 8.45
C LEU A 26 -20.70 7.24 7.31
N ILE A 27 -19.84 7.60 6.36
CA ILE A 27 -20.20 8.35 5.16
C ILE A 27 -20.00 7.43 3.95
N SER A 28 -21.10 7.04 3.30
CA SER A 28 -21.07 6.30 2.04
C SER A 28 -21.18 7.27 0.87
N ILE A 29 -20.29 7.12 -0.11
CA ILE A 29 -20.23 7.97 -1.31
C ILE A 29 -20.38 7.04 -2.52
N TYR A 30 -21.39 7.29 -3.33
CA TYR A 30 -21.69 6.52 -4.54
C TYR A 30 -21.44 7.37 -5.77
N SER A 31 -20.71 6.84 -6.75
CA SER A 31 -20.51 7.49 -8.04
C SER A 31 -21.66 7.19 -9.00
N SER A 32 -22.16 8.21 -9.67
CA SER A 32 -23.06 8.08 -10.82
C SER A 32 -22.24 7.98 -12.12
N LEU A 33 -22.79 7.41 -13.20
CA LEU A 33 -22.10 7.24 -14.49
C LEU A 33 -21.52 8.54 -15.06
N ASN A 34 -22.09 9.70 -14.69
CA ASN A 34 -21.67 11.02 -15.16
C ASN A 34 -21.02 11.87 -14.06
N ALA A 35 -20.65 11.27 -12.92
CA ALA A 35 -20.06 12.02 -11.83
C ALA A 35 -18.64 12.50 -12.21
N VAL A 36 -18.21 13.62 -11.64
CA VAL A 36 -16.84 14.14 -11.82
C VAL A 36 -15.81 13.20 -11.19
N PRO A 37 -14.61 13.01 -11.78
CA PRO A 37 -13.62 12.05 -11.31
C PRO A 37 -13.16 12.26 -9.87
N THR A 38 -13.29 13.48 -9.35
CA THR A 38 -12.93 13.83 -7.98
C THR A 38 -14.08 14.61 -7.35
N LEU A 39 -14.52 14.16 -6.17
CA LEU A 39 -15.45 14.85 -5.31
C LEU A 39 -14.67 15.69 -4.30
N HIS A 40 -14.93 17.00 -4.30
CA HIS A 40 -14.56 17.92 -3.25
C HIS A 40 -15.84 18.34 -2.53
N TYR A 41 -15.97 17.98 -1.25
CA TYR A 41 -17.16 18.31 -0.47
C TYR A 41 -16.74 18.90 0.89
N SER A 42 -17.27 20.08 1.20
CA SER A 42 -17.05 20.78 2.45
C SER A 42 -18.16 20.44 3.45
N VAL A 43 -17.79 19.98 4.63
CA VAL A 43 -18.74 19.74 5.73
C VAL A 43 -18.54 20.84 6.78
N PRO A 44 -19.52 21.76 6.95
CA PRO A 44 -19.45 22.77 8.00
C PRO A 44 -19.64 22.10 9.35
N ILE A 45 -18.81 22.50 10.32
CA ILE A 45 -18.92 22.04 11.70
C ILE A 45 -19.49 23.18 12.53
N GLU A 46 -20.62 22.92 13.20
CA GLU A 46 -21.26 23.86 14.11
C GLU A 46 -20.89 23.53 15.56
N GLY A 47 -20.72 24.54 16.41
CA GLY A 47 -20.42 24.36 17.84
C GLY A 47 -18.94 24.21 18.21
N VAL A 48 -18.03 24.51 17.28
CA VAL A 48 -16.57 24.59 17.54
C VAL A 48 -16.16 26.02 17.92
N ALA A 49 -15.12 26.16 18.75
CA ALA A 49 -14.63 27.47 19.23
C ALA A 49 -14.23 28.40 18.07
N ASP A 50 -13.59 27.83 17.05
CA ASP A 50 -13.29 28.48 15.78
C ASP A 50 -13.98 27.69 14.66
N PRO A 51 -14.69 28.35 13.71
CA PRO A 51 -15.31 27.65 12.60
C PRO A 51 -14.30 26.84 11.77
N VAL A 52 -14.55 25.54 11.61
CA VAL A 52 -13.71 24.65 10.82
C VAL A 52 -14.55 23.96 9.75
N THR A 53 -13.96 23.78 8.56
CA THR A 53 -14.54 23.01 7.47
C THR A 53 -13.75 21.73 7.27
N LEU A 54 -14.44 20.59 7.30
CA LEU A 54 -13.84 19.32 6.91
C LEU A 54 -13.92 19.14 5.40
N TYR A 55 -12.79 18.88 4.75
CA TYR A 55 -12.72 18.62 3.31
C TYR A 55 -12.70 17.12 3.03
N ILE A 56 -13.71 16.63 2.33
CA ILE A 56 -13.75 15.26 1.81
C ILE A 56 -13.20 15.28 0.39
N HIS A 57 -12.07 14.62 0.18
CA HIS A 57 -11.45 14.42 -1.13
C HIS A 57 -11.54 12.95 -1.53
N ARG A 58 -12.30 12.66 -2.60
CA ARG A 58 -12.50 11.28 -3.08
C ARG A 58 -12.44 11.22 -4.60
N SER A 59 -11.63 10.32 -5.15
CA SER A 59 -11.61 10.04 -6.59
C SER A 59 -12.41 8.78 -6.94
N GLN A 60 -13.00 8.77 -8.14
CA GLN A 60 -13.66 7.59 -8.71
C GLN A 60 -12.61 6.55 -9.09
N ARG A 61 -12.84 5.29 -8.69
CA ARG A 61 -12.07 4.14 -9.17
C ARG A 61 -12.58 3.79 -10.56
N THR A 62 -11.81 4.07 -11.61
CA THR A 62 -12.09 3.56 -12.95
C THR A 62 -11.93 2.04 -12.96
N ALA A 63 -13.00 1.30 -13.20
CA ALA A 63 -12.91 -0.09 -13.61
C ALA A 63 -12.17 -0.15 -14.97
N HIS A 64 -11.21 -1.07 -15.07
CA HIS A 64 -10.32 -1.26 -16.23
C HIS A 64 -11.08 -1.34 -17.56
N PRO A 65 -10.52 -0.83 -18.68
CA PRO A 65 -10.94 -1.27 -20.01
C PRO A 65 -10.30 -2.62 -20.33
N ILE A 66 -11.19 -3.56 -20.64
CA ILE A 66 -10.96 -4.91 -21.18
C ILE A 66 -10.22 -4.83 -22.54
N ALA A 67 -9.34 -5.81 -22.76
CA ALA A 67 -8.58 -6.04 -23.99
C ALA A 67 -9.46 -6.21 -25.24
N SER A 68 -8.96 -5.75 -26.40
CA SER A 68 -9.34 -6.35 -27.68
C SER A 68 -8.29 -6.18 -28.78
N ALA A 69 -7.88 -7.33 -29.32
CA ALA A 69 -7.51 -7.64 -30.70
C ALA A 69 -6.35 -6.91 -31.41
N ALA A 70 -5.28 -7.67 -31.65
CA ALA A 70 -4.42 -7.50 -32.83
C ALA A 70 -5.10 -8.07 -34.09
N PRO A 71 -4.70 -7.59 -35.28
CA PRO A 71 -4.38 -8.52 -36.36
C PRO A 71 -3.06 -8.21 -37.09
N SER A 72 -2.40 -9.29 -37.51
CA SER A 72 -1.19 -9.33 -38.33
C SER A 72 -1.45 -9.02 -39.82
N GLY A 73 -0.43 -8.50 -40.51
CA GLY A 73 -0.27 -8.46 -41.97
C GLY A 73 0.72 -7.37 -42.39
N SER A 74 2.01 -7.67 -42.64
CA SER A 74 2.61 -8.08 -43.93
C SER A 74 2.95 -6.89 -44.87
N GLY A 75 4.24 -6.70 -45.18
CA GLY A 75 4.70 -6.02 -46.42
C GLY A 75 5.82 -4.96 -46.34
N SER A 76 7.07 -5.41 -46.56
CA SER A 76 8.19 -4.82 -47.36
C SER A 76 8.76 -3.39 -47.17
N ASP A 77 10.09 -3.37 -46.92
CA ASP A 77 11.21 -2.48 -47.26
C ASP A 77 10.99 -1.03 -47.77
N GLU A 78 11.59 -0.04 -47.08
CA GLU A 78 12.82 0.66 -47.49
C GLU A 78 13.20 1.81 -46.53
N ILE A 79 14.48 2.16 -46.54
CA ILE A 79 15.25 2.88 -45.53
C ILE A 79 14.98 4.40 -45.55
N LYS A 80 14.52 4.97 -44.44
CA LYS A 80 14.75 6.38 -44.09
C LYS A 80 15.18 6.53 -42.64
N SER A 81 16.43 6.95 -42.48
CA SER A 81 17.07 7.39 -41.25
C SER A 81 16.30 8.56 -40.61
N VAL A 82 15.69 8.29 -39.47
CA VAL A 82 15.12 9.28 -38.54
C VAL A 82 15.67 8.91 -37.16
N PRO A 83 16.14 9.88 -36.35
CA PRO A 83 16.96 9.61 -35.18
C PRO A 83 16.20 8.71 -34.21
N THR A 84 16.85 7.60 -33.94
CA THR A 84 16.58 6.62 -32.90
C THR A 84 16.48 7.29 -31.53
N LYS A 85 15.36 7.94 -31.22
CA LYS A 85 14.86 7.95 -29.85
C LYS A 85 14.24 6.58 -29.62
N ARG A 86 15.11 5.61 -29.33
CA ARG A 86 14.73 4.51 -28.43
C ARG A 86 14.01 5.20 -27.26
N ARG A 87 12.69 5.11 -27.21
CA ARG A 87 12.01 5.20 -25.92
C ARG A 87 12.48 3.95 -25.21
N GLU A 88 13.62 4.08 -24.54
CA GLU A 88 13.96 3.25 -23.41
C GLU A 88 12.66 3.18 -22.61
N GLY A 89 12.09 1.97 -22.54
CA GLY A 89 10.91 1.69 -21.72
C GLY A 89 11.31 1.93 -20.28
N GLY A 90 11.42 3.20 -19.93
CA GLY A 90 11.91 3.65 -18.65
C GLY A 90 10.90 3.18 -17.63
N PHE A 91 11.38 2.38 -16.68
CA PHE A 91 10.61 2.05 -15.51
C PHE A 91 10.13 3.36 -14.86
N ASP A 92 8.82 3.63 -14.91
CA ASP A 92 8.25 4.82 -14.28
C ASP A 92 8.16 4.58 -12.78
N ILE A 93 9.24 4.97 -12.09
CA ILE A 93 9.36 4.86 -10.64
C ILE A 93 8.24 5.62 -9.91
N LYS A 94 7.75 6.73 -10.47
CA LYS A 94 6.67 7.50 -9.86
C LYS A 94 5.36 6.71 -9.94
N ALA A 95 5.06 6.12 -11.10
CA ALA A 95 3.92 5.23 -11.25
C ALA A 95 4.03 4.00 -10.34
N ALA A 96 5.22 3.42 -10.19
CA ALA A 96 5.43 2.28 -9.30
C ALA A 96 5.18 2.61 -7.83
N LYS A 97 5.72 3.74 -7.32
CA LYS A 97 5.45 4.25 -5.97
C LYS A 97 3.95 4.45 -5.73
N GLN A 98 3.23 4.99 -6.73
CA GLN A 98 1.78 5.20 -6.65
C GLN A 98 1.02 3.87 -6.58
N LYS A 99 1.37 2.90 -7.42
CA LYS A 99 0.77 1.55 -7.41
C LYS A 99 0.98 0.84 -6.06
N ILE A 100 2.17 0.93 -5.47
CA ILE A 100 2.46 0.37 -4.13
C ILE A 100 1.60 1.04 -3.06
N LYS A 101 1.55 2.38 -3.06
CA LYS A 101 0.72 3.16 -2.13
C LYS A 101 -0.76 2.82 -2.27
N GLN A 102 -1.23 2.65 -3.51
CA GLN A 102 -2.61 2.28 -3.80
C GLN A 102 -2.95 0.91 -3.19
N VAL A 103 -2.11 -0.11 -3.41
CA VAL A 103 -2.32 -1.44 -2.83
C VAL A 103 -2.35 -1.39 -1.30
N MET A 104 -1.45 -0.63 -0.67
CA MET A 104 -1.46 -0.46 0.80
C MET A 104 -2.79 0.12 1.30
N ASN A 105 -3.30 1.16 0.62
CA ASN A 105 -4.54 1.82 1.01
C ASN A 105 -5.80 0.98 0.77
N GLU A 106 -5.85 0.23 -0.35
CA GLU A 106 -6.99 -0.61 -0.71
C GLU A 106 -7.19 -1.78 0.25
N ASN A 107 -6.10 -2.23 0.88
CA ASN A 107 -6.10 -3.38 1.78
C ASN A 107 -5.89 -2.99 3.24
N HIS A 108 -5.94 -1.68 3.54
CA HIS A 108 -5.57 -1.12 4.83
C HIS A 108 -6.28 -1.79 6.00
N SER A 109 -7.61 -1.92 5.93
CA SER A 109 -8.41 -2.51 7.02
C SER A 109 -8.10 -3.98 7.25
N ASP A 110 -7.93 -4.76 6.18
CA ASP A 110 -7.60 -6.18 6.26
C ASP A 110 -6.21 -6.38 6.89
N PHE A 111 -5.22 -5.60 6.45
CA PHE A 111 -3.87 -5.65 7.02
C PHE A 111 -3.84 -5.13 8.45
N ALA A 112 -4.54 -4.05 8.77
CA ALA A 112 -4.62 -3.52 10.12
C ALA A 112 -5.17 -4.58 11.08
N TYR A 113 -6.26 -5.25 10.69
CA TYR A 113 -6.89 -6.31 11.47
C TYR A 113 -5.97 -7.53 11.66
N ILE A 114 -5.34 -8.04 10.59
CA ILE A 114 -4.47 -9.23 10.68
C ILE A 114 -3.22 -8.94 11.52
N LEU A 115 -2.68 -7.72 11.44
CA LEU A 115 -1.43 -7.37 12.12
C LEU A 115 -1.63 -6.89 13.56
N GLU A 116 -2.86 -6.54 13.95
CA GLU A 116 -3.20 -5.93 15.24
C GLU A 116 -2.68 -6.73 16.44
N SER A 117 -2.89 -8.05 16.43
CA SER A 117 -2.51 -8.93 17.54
C SER A 117 -1.01 -9.07 17.76
N SER A 118 -0.19 -8.74 16.75
CA SER A 118 1.26 -8.97 16.76
C SER A 118 2.06 -7.70 16.45
N LEU A 119 1.45 -6.51 16.58
CA LEU A 119 2.07 -5.23 16.25
C LEU A 119 3.43 -5.02 16.92
N LYS A 120 3.61 -5.50 18.16
CA LYS A 120 4.87 -5.33 18.89
C LYS A 120 6.01 -6.14 18.26
N GLU A 121 5.74 -7.40 17.91
CA GLU A 121 6.71 -8.28 17.27
C GLU A 121 7.05 -7.82 15.86
N ILE A 122 6.02 -7.44 15.09
CA ILE A 122 6.18 -6.84 13.76
C ILE A 122 7.05 -5.59 13.82
N ALA A 123 6.77 -4.68 14.77
CA ALA A 123 7.54 -3.45 14.91
C ALA A 123 9.01 -3.73 15.28
N ASN A 124 9.29 -4.73 16.11
CA ASN A 124 10.67 -5.12 16.40
C ASN A 124 11.41 -5.59 15.12
N LYS A 125 10.79 -6.47 14.31
CA LYS A 125 11.37 -6.92 13.05
C LYS A 125 11.58 -5.80 12.04
N LEU A 126 10.62 -4.88 11.95
CA LEU A 126 10.74 -3.72 11.06
C LEU A 126 11.76 -2.69 11.55
N PHE A 127 12.00 -2.59 12.85
CA PHE A 127 13.06 -1.76 13.42
C PHE A 127 14.43 -2.37 13.15
N GLU A 128 14.60 -3.68 13.33
CA GLU A 128 15.80 -4.43 12.93
C GLU A 128 16.12 -4.23 11.44
N ALA A 129 15.09 -4.23 10.59
CA ALA A 129 15.20 -3.96 9.15
C ALA A 129 15.45 -2.48 8.80
N LYS A 130 15.45 -1.57 9.79
CA LYS A 130 15.61 -0.11 9.65
C LYS A 130 14.52 0.55 8.80
N ILE A 131 13.30 0.00 8.84
CA ILE A 131 12.13 0.54 8.12
C ILE A 131 11.35 1.53 8.98
N ILE A 132 11.33 1.30 10.29
CA ILE A 132 10.66 2.17 11.26
C ILE A 132 11.65 2.78 12.24
N THR A 133 11.28 3.89 12.86
CA THR A 133 12.08 4.54 13.90
C THR A 133 11.86 3.88 15.27
N GLN A 134 12.75 4.16 16.22
CA GLN A 134 12.60 3.70 17.60
C GLN A 134 11.29 4.20 18.24
N GLN A 135 10.81 5.38 17.84
CA GLN A 135 9.55 5.92 18.32
C GLN A 135 8.37 5.03 17.92
N VAL A 136 8.30 4.64 16.65
CA VAL A 136 7.25 3.74 16.13
C VAL A 136 7.39 2.34 16.72
N GLN A 137 8.62 1.87 16.96
CA GLN A 137 8.85 0.60 17.65
C GLN A 137 8.31 0.59 19.09
N ARG A 138 8.44 1.71 19.82
CA ARG A 138 7.99 1.81 21.22
C ARG A 138 6.47 1.80 21.34
N SER A 139 5.79 2.52 20.45
CA SER A 139 4.32 2.62 20.42
C SER A 139 3.78 2.32 19.01
N PRO A 140 3.74 1.04 18.61
CA PRO A 140 3.41 0.67 17.25
C PRO A 140 1.91 0.76 16.97
N THR A 141 1.57 1.39 15.86
CA THR A 141 0.27 1.26 15.19
C THR A 141 0.53 0.86 13.74
N TYR A 142 -0.44 0.19 13.11
CA TYR A 142 -0.32 -0.13 11.68
C TYR A 142 -0.10 1.14 10.84
N ASP A 143 -0.81 2.23 11.15
CA ASP A 143 -0.68 3.51 10.46
C ASP A 143 0.72 4.11 10.58
N ALA A 144 1.34 4.06 11.76
CA ALA A 144 2.69 4.57 11.98
C ALA A 144 3.74 3.74 11.25
N ILE A 145 3.55 2.41 11.22
CA ILE A 145 4.39 1.48 10.46
C ILE A 145 4.26 1.75 8.95
N ALA A 146 3.04 1.78 8.43
CA ALA A 146 2.77 2.02 7.01
C ALA A 146 3.29 3.40 6.57
N SER A 147 3.09 4.43 7.38
CA SER A 147 3.58 5.79 7.11
C SER A 147 5.10 5.84 7.06
N SER A 148 5.80 5.14 7.97
CA SER A 148 7.26 5.07 7.97
C SER A 148 7.80 4.40 6.70
N PHE A 149 7.19 3.28 6.30
CA PHE A 149 7.54 2.58 5.06
C PHE A 149 7.33 3.47 3.84
N LEU A 150 6.17 4.12 3.72
CA LEU A 150 5.81 5.00 2.61
C LEU A 150 6.69 6.26 2.55
N ALA A 151 7.10 6.80 3.71
CA ALA A 151 8.00 7.95 3.79
C ALA A 151 9.36 7.63 3.16
N ILE A 152 9.98 6.51 3.55
CA ILE A 152 11.25 6.07 2.95
C ILE A 152 11.05 5.80 1.46
N MET A 153 9.99 5.10 1.07
CA MET A 153 9.67 4.78 -0.32
C MET A 153 9.61 6.04 -1.21
N ASN A 154 9.02 7.14 -0.71
CA ASN A 154 8.92 8.38 -1.48
C ASN A 154 10.28 9.03 -1.77
N LEU A 155 11.30 8.78 -0.94
CA LEU A 155 12.66 9.30 -1.09
C LEU A 155 13.53 8.52 -2.09
N LEU A 156 13.08 7.35 -2.57
CA LEU A 156 13.91 6.46 -3.40
C LEU A 156 13.84 6.84 -4.87
N ASP A 157 14.96 7.12 -5.53
CA ASP A 157 14.97 7.56 -6.94
C ASP A 157 15.35 6.47 -7.94
N SER A 158 15.67 5.26 -7.45
CA SER A 158 16.05 4.13 -8.29
C SER A 158 15.09 2.94 -8.14
N LYS A 159 14.95 2.16 -9.23
CA LYS A 159 14.23 0.89 -9.23
C LYS A 159 14.80 -0.06 -8.17
N SER A 160 16.12 -0.21 -8.14
CA SER A 160 16.81 -1.14 -7.24
C SER A 160 16.60 -0.80 -5.76
N ASP A 161 16.65 0.49 -5.40
CA ASP A 161 16.40 0.89 -4.01
C ASP A 161 14.94 0.66 -3.62
N LEU A 162 14.00 0.94 -4.54
CA LEU A 162 12.58 0.67 -4.34
C LEU A 162 12.30 -0.82 -4.12
N GLU A 163 12.86 -1.69 -4.96
CA GLU A 163 12.78 -3.14 -4.81
C GLU A 163 13.35 -3.59 -3.48
N LYS A 164 14.57 -3.18 -3.16
CA LYS A 164 15.26 -3.53 -1.92
C LYS A 164 14.46 -3.11 -0.69
N HIS A 165 13.86 -1.93 -0.71
CA HIS A 165 13.02 -1.44 0.39
C HIS A 165 11.74 -2.26 0.55
N CYS A 166 11.07 -2.59 -0.57
CA CYS A 166 9.88 -3.44 -0.56
C CYS A 166 10.19 -4.86 -0.07
N VAL A 167 11.26 -5.47 -0.56
CA VAL A 167 11.69 -6.82 -0.16
C VAL A 167 12.01 -6.86 1.33
N LYS A 168 12.76 -5.90 1.86
CA LYS A 168 13.04 -5.83 3.31
C LYS A 168 11.77 -5.74 4.15
N TYR A 169 10.78 -4.98 3.71
CA TYR A 169 9.50 -4.87 4.40
C TYR A 169 8.77 -6.22 4.43
N LEU A 170 8.66 -6.87 3.27
CA LEU A 170 8.00 -8.16 3.14
C LEU A 170 8.73 -9.26 3.92
N GLU A 171 10.06 -9.28 3.91
CA GLU A 171 10.87 -10.25 4.65
C GLU A 171 10.76 -10.06 6.17
N ALA A 172 10.77 -8.81 6.63
CA ALA A 172 10.57 -8.51 8.05
C ALA A 172 9.20 -9.01 8.54
N LEU A 173 8.14 -8.78 7.75
CA LEU A 173 6.80 -9.32 8.05
C LEU A 173 6.80 -10.86 8.00
N SER A 174 7.33 -11.47 6.94
CA SER A 174 7.41 -12.93 6.80
C SER A 174 8.19 -13.59 7.93
N SER A 175 9.19 -12.92 8.52
CA SER A 175 10.01 -13.47 9.61
C SER A 175 9.26 -13.67 10.93
N VAL A 176 8.09 -13.04 11.10
CA VAL A 176 7.23 -13.23 12.28
C VAL A 176 6.51 -14.60 12.20
N GLY A 177 6.19 -15.07 10.99
CA GLY A 177 5.49 -16.34 10.78
C GLY A 177 3.97 -16.25 10.88
N GLY A 178 3.29 -17.40 10.77
CA GLY A 178 1.85 -17.54 11.03
C GLY A 178 0.97 -16.67 10.11
N PRO A 179 -0.10 -16.04 10.64
CA PRO A 179 -0.97 -15.16 9.85
C PRO A 179 -0.24 -13.96 9.23
N ILE A 180 0.87 -13.52 9.84
CA ILE A 180 1.65 -12.36 9.39
C ILE A 180 2.47 -12.75 8.15
N GLU A 181 3.03 -13.97 8.12
CA GLU A 181 3.69 -14.49 6.93
C GLU A 181 2.72 -14.64 5.76
N PHE A 182 1.50 -15.12 6.03
CA PHE A 182 0.44 -15.18 5.03
C PHE A 182 0.10 -13.77 4.50
N ALA A 183 -0.06 -12.79 5.39
CA ALA A 183 -0.31 -11.40 5.00
C ALA A 183 0.84 -10.82 4.14
N ALA A 184 2.10 -11.08 4.52
CA ALA A 184 3.26 -10.64 3.75
C ALA A 184 3.29 -11.25 2.33
N ASN A 185 2.95 -12.53 2.20
CA ASN A 185 2.86 -13.19 0.91
C ASN A 185 1.73 -12.61 0.05
N LEU A 186 0.55 -12.41 0.64
CA LEU A 186 -0.58 -11.78 -0.04
C LEU A 186 -0.27 -10.35 -0.51
N LEU A 187 0.43 -9.56 0.31
CA LEU A 187 0.87 -8.22 -0.06
C LEU A 187 1.84 -8.24 -1.24
N ARG A 188 2.79 -9.19 -1.23
CA ARG A 188 3.73 -9.40 -2.34
C ARG A 188 3.01 -9.72 -3.64
N ASP A 189 2.01 -10.59 -3.59
CA ASP A 189 1.24 -10.98 -4.78
C ASP A 189 0.45 -9.78 -5.33
N LYS A 190 -0.18 -8.99 -4.44
CA LYS A 190 -0.90 -7.78 -4.81
C LYS A 190 0.02 -6.71 -5.42
N TRP A 191 1.22 -6.52 -4.87
CA TRP A 191 2.22 -5.60 -5.46
C TRP A 191 2.72 -6.10 -6.81
N THR A 192 3.05 -7.39 -6.94
CA THR A 192 3.50 -7.99 -8.21
C THR A 192 2.44 -7.81 -9.31
N ALA A 193 1.17 -8.08 -8.98
CA ALA A 193 0.06 -7.91 -9.90
C ALA A 193 -0.15 -6.43 -10.29
N ALA A 194 -0.18 -5.52 -9.31
CA ALA A 194 -0.37 -4.09 -9.58
C ALA A 194 0.76 -3.52 -10.45
N LEU A 195 1.99 -3.99 -10.25
CA LEU A 195 3.18 -3.54 -10.99
C LEU A 195 3.37 -4.29 -12.31
N GLU A 196 2.49 -5.23 -12.66
CA GLU A 196 2.59 -6.04 -13.89
C GLU A 196 3.95 -6.76 -14.01
N GLY A 197 4.52 -7.16 -12.88
CA GLY A 197 5.86 -7.77 -12.81
C GLY A 197 7.03 -6.81 -13.07
N ALA A 198 6.81 -5.49 -13.12
CA ALA A 198 7.87 -4.51 -13.35
C ALA A 198 8.93 -4.44 -12.23
N LEU A 199 8.55 -4.87 -11.02
CA LEU A 199 9.46 -5.07 -9.89
C LEU A 199 9.57 -6.57 -9.57
N GLU A 200 10.79 -7.01 -9.30
CA GLU A 200 11.06 -8.39 -8.89
C GLU A 200 11.19 -8.45 -7.36
N PHE A 201 10.17 -8.97 -6.71
CA PHE A 201 10.20 -9.23 -5.26
C PHE A 201 10.66 -10.65 -4.96
N GLU A 202 11.81 -11.06 -5.52
CA GLU A 202 12.36 -12.39 -5.27
C GLU A 202 12.55 -12.63 -3.77
N GLN A 203 12.07 -13.78 -3.29
CA GLN A 203 12.30 -14.21 -1.91
C GLN A 203 13.78 -14.58 -1.73
N SER A 204 14.47 -14.00 -0.75
CA SER A 204 15.81 -14.48 -0.36
C SER A 204 15.84 -15.93 0.14
N LEU A 205 14.68 -16.61 0.27
CA LEU A 205 14.56 -17.95 0.82
C LEU A 205 14.55 -19.10 -0.20
N LYS A 206 14.61 -18.84 -1.53
CA LYS A 206 14.74 -19.95 -2.50
C LYS A 206 16.12 -20.61 -2.56
N ARG A 207 17.15 -20.10 -1.87
CA ARG A 207 18.47 -20.78 -1.82
C ARG A 207 18.59 -21.91 -0.80
N VAL A 208 17.69 -22.06 0.17
CA VAL A 208 17.87 -23.09 1.22
C VAL A 208 17.10 -24.39 0.93
N ARG A 209 15.97 -24.35 0.21
CA ARG A 209 15.19 -25.56 -0.08
C ARG A 209 15.54 -26.31 -1.38
N ALA A 210 16.35 -25.72 -2.26
CA ALA A 210 16.79 -26.38 -3.48
C ALA A 210 18.08 -27.22 -3.32
N ASN A 211 18.78 -27.14 -2.18
CA ASN A 211 20.09 -27.82 -2.01
C ASN A 211 20.07 -29.06 -1.10
N VAL A 212 18.89 -29.59 -0.73
CA VAL A 212 18.74 -30.83 0.07
C VAL A 212 18.28 -32.03 -0.78
N LYS A 213 18.17 -31.90 -2.11
CA LYS A 213 17.81 -33.00 -3.01
C LYS A 213 18.93 -33.37 -3.99
N SER A 214 20.17 -33.48 -3.50
CA SER A 214 21.26 -34.10 -4.27
C SER A 214 22.32 -34.72 -3.35
N GLN A 215 21.95 -35.71 -2.55
CA GLN A 215 22.92 -36.71 -2.06
C GLN A 215 22.43 -38.09 -2.51
N PRO A 216 23.10 -38.75 -3.47
CA PRO A 216 22.90 -40.17 -3.67
C PRO A 216 23.58 -40.92 -2.51
N LEU A 217 22.78 -41.67 -1.76
CA LEU A 217 23.26 -42.76 -0.90
C LEU A 217 23.93 -43.79 -1.81
N ILE A 218 25.25 -43.88 -1.74
CA ILE A 218 26.00 -45.02 -2.26
C ILE A 218 26.20 -45.95 -1.05
N SER A 219 25.57 -47.13 -1.11
CA SER A 219 25.96 -48.31 -0.35
C SER A 219 26.48 -49.35 -1.32
#